data_AF-A0A4P5VM21-F1
#
_entry.id   AF-A0A4P5VM21-F1
#
_cell.length_a   1.000
_cell.length_b   1.000
_cell.length_c   1.000
_cell.angle_alpha   90.00
_cell.angle_beta   90.00
_cell.angle_gamma   90.00
#
_symmetry.space_group_name_H-M   'P 1'
#
loop_
_entity.id
_entity.type
_entity.pdbx_description
1 polymer ?
#
loop_
_entity_poly.entity_id
_entity_poly.type
_entity_poly.pdbx_seq_one_letter_code
_entity_poly.pdbx_strand_id
1 'polypeptide(L)'
;MVTTSFQVTSFRPPAVAVTGSSGGGGPSGAESPRRSAAGLLALGLAVIPLLLSSLPATAGMLDTVKQNPALARSLCEQFKQLNASGQSATSKESIARVAASQGLSTIDAEVLTTYVIGLHCPDVR
;
A
#
# COMPACT_ATOMS: atom_id res chain seq x y z
N MET A 1 24.00 -42.28 9.90
CA MET A 1 24.44 -40.88 9.98
C MET A 1 24.42 -40.33 8.57
N VAL A 2 23.37 -39.58 8.20
CA VAL A 2 23.23 -39.00 6.87
C VAL A 2 23.51 -37.51 7.01
N THR A 3 24.66 -37.09 6.49
CA THR A 3 25.09 -35.69 6.42
C THR A 3 24.42 -35.08 5.20
N THR A 4 23.33 -34.32 5.39
CA THR A 4 22.71 -33.55 4.31
C THR A 4 23.27 -32.13 4.35
N SER A 5 24.16 -31.83 3.42
CA SER A 5 24.72 -30.49 3.21
C SER A 5 23.62 -29.51 2.80
N PHE A 6 23.34 -28.52 3.64
CA PHE A 6 22.46 -27.39 3.34
C PHE A 6 23.23 -26.39 2.48
N GLN A 7 23.00 -26.40 1.16
CA GLN A 7 23.49 -25.34 0.29
C GLN A 7 22.52 -24.15 0.38
N VAL A 8 22.89 -23.15 1.20
CA VAL A 8 22.28 -21.82 1.20
C VAL A 8 22.46 -21.22 -0.19
N THR A 9 21.43 -21.31 -1.02
CA THR A 9 21.40 -20.61 -2.30
C THR A 9 21.08 -19.16 -1.99
N SER A 10 22.13 -18.33 -2.02
CA SER A 10 22.07 -16.89 -1.84
C SER A 10 21.08 -16.26 -2.82
N PHE A 11 19.94 -15.81 -2.30
CA PHE A 11 18.89 -15.14 -3.06
C PHE A 11 19.33 -13.68 -3.30
N ARG A 12 19.90 -13.41 -4.47
CA ARG A 12 20.37 -12.08 -4.88
C ARG A 12 19.18 -11.27 -5.43
N PRO A 13 18.78 -10.14 -4.81
CA PRO A 13 17.72 -9.30 -5.37
C PRO A 13 18.22 -8.56 -6.64
N PRO A 14 17.36 -8.30 -7.63
CA PRO A 14 17.73 -7.48 -8.78
C PRO A 14 17.84 -6.00 -8.38
N ALA A 15 18.89 -5.35 -8.88
CA ALA A 15 19.13 -3.93 -8.71
C ALA A 15 18.09 -3.10 -9.49
N VAL A 16 17.33 -2.25 -8.78
CA VAL A 16 16.49 -1.22 -9.40
C VAL A 16 17.38 -0.05 -9.80
N ALA A 17 17.53 0.17 -11.11
CA ALA A 17 18.17 1.35 -11.66
C ALA A 17 17.23 2.56 -11.50
N VAL A 18 17.63 3.55 -10.69
CA VAL A 18 16.97 4.85 -10.62
C VAL A 18 17.58 5.74 -11.69
N THR A 19 16.89 5.90 -12.82
CA THR A 19 17.22 6.90 -13.83
C THR A 19 16.68 8.26 -13.39
N GLY A 20 17.59 9.18 -13.08
CA GLY A 20 17.27 10.60 -12.89
C GLY A 20 16.91 11.26 -14.22
N SER A 21 15.95 12.19 -14.18
CA SER A 21 15.65 13.09 -15.30
C SER A 21 15.69 14.52 -14.80
N SER A 22 16.61 15.27 -15.41
CA SER A 22 16.94 16.68 -15.18
C SER A 22 16.31 17.56 -16.26
N GLY A 23 15.93 18.79 -15.90
CA GLY A 23 15.53 19.87 -16.81
C GLY A 23 14.39 20.71 -16.21
N GLY A 24 14.40 22.03 -16.10
CA GLY A 24 15.26 23.07 -16.66
C GLY A 24 14.38 24.24 -17.13
N GLY A 25 14.67 25.48 -16.69
CA GLY A 25 14.27 26.72 -17.39
C GLY A 25 13.14 27.57 -16.76
N GLY A 26 13.49 28.76 -16.26
CA GLY A 26 12.61 29.96 -16.28
C GLY A 26 12.51 30.54 -17.72
N PRO A 27 11.86 31.70 -17.98
CA PRO A 27 12.03 32.95 -17.21
C PRO A 27 10.78 33.85 -17.06
N SER A 28 11.02 34.98 -16.38
CA SER A 28 10.24 36.19 -16.20
C SER A 28 9.43 36.70 -17.40
N GLY A 29 8.22 37.18 -17.12
CA GLY A 29 7.42 37.99 -18.04
C GLY A 29 6.45 38.86 -17.24
N ALA A 30 6.76 40.15 -17.17
CA ALA A 30 5.92 41.18 -16.58
C ALA A 30 4.90 41.67 -17.62
N GLU A 31 3.63 41.77 -17.26
CA GLU A 31 2.71 42.72 -17.91
C GLU A 31 1.49 43.01 -17.02
N SER A 32 1.39 44.27 -16.63
CA SER A 32 0.20 44.99 -16.13
C SER A 32 -0.09 46.01 -17.26
N PRO A 33 -1.33 46.41 -17.60
CA PRO A 33 -2.10 47.28 -16.71
C PRO A 33 -3.64 47.32 -16.89
N ARG A 34 -4.27 48.08 -15.98
CA ARG A 34 -5.53 48.84 -16.13
C ARG A 34 -6.83 48.06 -16.32
N ARG A 35 -7.53 47.86 -15.20
CA ARG A 35 -8.99 48.07 -15.14
C ARG A 35 -9.36 48.95 -13.95
N SER A 36 -10.17 49.94 -14.28
CA SER A 36 -10.58 51.08 -13.48
C SER A 36 -11.47 50.71 -12.29
N ALA A 37 -11.21 51.41 -11.18
CA ALA A 37 -12.13 52.05 -10.24
C ALA A 37 -13.48 51.41 -9.86
N ALA A 38 -13.70 51.49 -8.54
CA ALA A 38 -14.97 51.67 -7.82
C ALA A 38 -15.70 50.42 -7.33
N GLY A 39 -15.82 50.33 -6.01
CA GLY A 39 -16.84 49.52 -5.34
C GLY A 39 -16.35 48.86 -4.05
N LEU A 40 -16.33 49.59 -2.93
CA LEU A 40 -16.39 48.98 -1.60
C LEU A 40 -17.72 48.24 -1.45
N LEU A 41 -17.70 46.97 -1.01
CA LEU A 41 -18.73 46.38 -0.14
C LEU A 41 -18.26 45.01 0.39
N ALA A 42 -18.39 44.86 1.71
CA ALA A 42 -17.97 43.72 2.49
C ALA A 42 -18.79 42.46 2.16
N LEU A 43 -18.13 41.30 2.13
CA LEU A 43 -18.70 40.05 2.64
C LEU A 43 -17.56 39.07 2.91
N GLY A 44 -17.30 38.81 4.20
CA GLY A 44 -16.37 37.75 4.60
C GLY A 44 -16.94 36.39 4.20
N LEU A 45 -16.39 35.79 3.15
CA LEU A 45 -16.48 34.36 2.94
C LEU A 45 -15.18 33.75 3.48
N ALA A 46 -15.25 33.23 4.70
CA ALA A 46 -14.25 32.29 5.18
C ALA A 46 -14.32 31.07 4.26
N VAL A 47 -13.43 30.99 3.28
CA VAL A 47 -13.23 29.81 2.46
C VAL A 47 -12.57 28.78 3.39
N ILE A 48 -13.38 27.98 4.08
CA ILE A 48 -12.91 26.82 4.83
C ILE A 48 -12.33 25.89 3.77
N PRO A 49 -11.00 25.65 3.71
CA PRO A 49 -10.49 24.61 2.85
C PRO A 49 -11.02 23.31 3.43
N LEU A 50 -11.97 22.70 2.73
CA LEU A 50 -12.47 21.38 3.05
C LEU A 50 -11.27 20.44 2.86
N LEU A 51 -10.54 20.14 3.93
CA LEU A 51 -9.62 19.01 3.98
C LEU A 51 -10.49 17.75 3.82
N LEU A 52 -10.76 17.38 2.56
CA LEU A 52 -11.29 16.07 2.22
C LEU A 52 -10.27 15.07 2.73
N SER A 53 -10.59 14.50 3.88
CA SER A 53 -9.85 13.39 4.47
C SER A 53 -9.96 12.23 3.49
N SER A 54 -8.85 11.83 2.90
CA SER A 54 -8.75 10.57 2.16
C SER A 54 -9.21 9.43 3.07
N LEU A 55 -10.42 8.90 2.86
CA LEU A 55 -10.84 7.66 3.51
C LEU A 55 -9.90 6.53 3.02
N PRO A 56 -9.32 5.72 3.91
CA PRO A 56 -8.46 4.62 3.50
C PRO A 56 -9.26 3.61 2.66
N ALA A 57 -8.65 3.15 1.57
CA ALA A 57 -9.26 2.33 0.52
C ALA A 57 -9.49 0.86 0.93
N THR A 58 -9.90 0.61 2.17
CA THR A 58 -10.09 -0.74 2.73
C THR A 58 -11.32 -1.44 2.14
N ALA A 59 -12.31 -0.70 1.64
CA ALA A 59 -13.54 -1.24 1.06
C ALA A 59 -13.32 -2.07 -0.21
N GLY A 60 -12.48 -1.60 -1.14
CA GLY A 60 -12.22 -2.32 -2.40
C GLY A 60 -11.42 -3.61 -2.20
N MET A 61 -10.49 -3.56 -1.24
CA MET A 61 -9.61 -4.66 -0.86
C MET A 61 -10.41 -5.85 -0.30
N LEU A 62 -11.21 -5.61 0.73
CA LEU A 62 -12.00 -6.65 1.39
C LEU A 62 -13.10 -7.21 0.50
N ASP A 63 -13.70 -6.37 -0.36
CA ASP A 63 -14.74 -6.83 -1.28
C ASP A 63 -14.18 -7.78 -2.34
N THR A 64 -12.96 -7.53 -2.82
CA THR A 64 -12.26 -8.45 -3.75
C THR A 64 -12.06 -9.83 -3.14
N VAL A 65 -11.71 -9.92 -1.86
CA VAL A 65 -11.46 -11.21 -1.18
C VAL A 65 -12.76 -11.93 -0.88
N LYS A 66 -13.82 -11.18 -0.51
CA LYS A 66 -15.17 -11.73 -0.33
C LYS A 66 -15.72 -12.32 -1.63
N GLN A 67 -15.50 -11.65 -2.76
CA GLN A 67 -15.96 -12.11 -4.07
C GLN A 67 -15.03 -13.17 -4.69
N ASN A 68 -13.81 -13.34 -4.16
CA ASN A 68 -12.81 -14.29 -4.66
C ASN A 68 -12.34 -15.26 -3.56
N PRO A 69 -13.11 -16.33 -3.26
CA PRO A 69 -12.73 -17.31 -2.26
C PRO A 69 -11.48 -18.12 -2.64
N ALA A 70 -11.12 -18.18 -3.92
CA ALA A 70 -9.88 -18.85 -4.36
C ALA A 70 -8.64 -18.08 -3.88
N LEU A 71 -8.68 -16.75 -3.95
CA LEU A 71 -7.62 -15.89 -3.41
C LEU A 71 -7.51 -16.03 -1.88
N ALA A 72 -8.64 -16.08 -1.17
CA ALA A 72 -8.61 -16.26 0.28
C ALA A 72 -7.97 -17.61 0.67
N ARG A 73 -8.27 -18.68 -0.07
CA ARG A 73 -7.66 -20.00 0.14
C ARG A 73 -6.17 -20.03 -0.19
N SER A 74 -5.74 -19.38 -1.27
CA SER A 74 -4.31 -19.36 -1.63
C SER A 74 -3.48 -18.55 -0.63
N LEU A 75 -4.02 -17.45 -0.09
CA LEU A 75 -3.42 -16.73 1.02
C LEU A 75 -3.36 -17.61 2.28
N CYS A 76 -4.44 -18.35 2.55
CA CYS A 76 -4.46 -19.28 3.67
C CYS A 76 -3.36 -20.34 3.61
N GLU A 77 -3.17 -20.96 2.46
CA GLU A 77 -2.10 -21.95 2.25
C GLU A 77 -0.71 -21.35 2.46
N GLN A 78 -0.48 -20.12 1.98
CA GLN A 78 0.76 -19.39 2.24
C GLN A 78 0.97 -19.15 3.74
N PHE A 79 -0.07 -18.73 4.46
CA PHE A 79 0.02 -18.51 5.90
C PHE A 79 0.30 -19.79 6.68
N LYS A 80 -0.28 -20.92 6.26
CA LYS A 80 0.02 -22.24 6.84
C LYS A 80 1.48 -22.63 6.64
N GLN A 81 2.06 -22.35 5.47
CA GLN A 81 3.48 -22.60 5.21
C GLN A 81 4.40 -21.75 6.09
N LEU A 82 4.07 -20.45 6.24
CA LEU A 82 4.79 -19.57 7.16
C LEU A 82 4.75 -20.12 8.59
N ASN A 83 3.56 -20.49 9.07
CA ASN A 83 3.37 -21.01 10.41
C ASN A 83 4.11 -22.35 10.63
N ALA A 84 4.11 -23.24 9.64
CA ALA A 84 4.88 -24.49 9.66
C ALA A 84 6.41 -24.25 9.72
N SER A 85 6.88 -23.11 9.22
CA SER A 85 8.28 -22.67 9.31
C SER A 85 8.60 -21.86 10.58
N GLY A 86 7.64 -21.70 11.50
CA GLY A 86 7.81 -20.91 12.72
C GLY A 86 7.68 -19.39 12.52
N GLN A 87 7.24 -18.94 11.35
CA GLN A 87 7.00 -17.53 11.03
C GLN A 87 5.53 -17.18 11.24
N SER A 88 5.27 -16.03 11.88
CA SER A 88 3.90 -15.54 12.04
C SER A 88 3.42 -14.87 10.76
N ALA A 89 2.23 -15.25 10.29
CA ALA A 89 1.58 -14.63 9.14
C ALA A 89 1.29 -13.14 9.35
N THR A 90 1.17 -12.69 10.61
CA THR A 90 0.94 -11.29 11.00
C THR A 90 2.24 -10.55 11.35
N SER A 91 3.42 -11.15 11.11
CA SER A 91 4.69 -10.44 11.25
C SER A 91 4.80 -9.28 10.25
N LYS A 92 5.58 -8.26 10.60
CA LYS A 92 5.81 -7.10 9.71
C LYS A 92 6.36 -7.52 8.34
N GLU A 93 7.24 -8.51 8.32
CA GLU A 93 7.82 -9.04 7.08
C GLU A 93 6.78 -9.78 6.24
N SER A 94 5.94 -10.62 6.86
CA SER A 94 4.87 -11.33 6.17
C SER A 94 3.82 -10.37 5.61
N ILE A 95 3.41 -9.37 6.41
CA ILE A 95 2.48 -8.33 5.97
C ILE A 95 3.06 -7.52 4.81
N ALA A 96 4.34 -7.15 4.86
CA ALA A 96 4.99 -6.45 3.75
C ALA A 96 5.01 -7.29 2.46
N ARG A 97 5.19 -8.62 2.56
CA ARG A 97 5.11 -9.52 1.41
C ARG A 97 3.68 -9.60 0.85
N VAL A 98 2.68 -9.71 1.71
CA VAL A 98 1.26 -9.70 1.28
C VAL A 98 0.95 -8.37 0.59
N ALA A 99 1.34 -7.24 1.19
CA ALA A 99 1.15 -5.90 0.63
C ALA A 99 1.74 -5.79 -0.78
N ALA A 100 3.00 -6.22 -0.96
CA ALA A 100 3.64 -6.22 -2.27
C ALA A 100 2.93 -7.16 -3.27
N SER A 101 2.52 -8.35 -2.84
CA SER A 101 1.87 -9.34 -3.73
C SER A 101 0.48 -8.92 -4.19
N GLN A 102 -0.25 -8.16 -3.36
CA GLN A 102 -1.62 -7.76 -3.60
C GLN A 102 -1.74 -6.31 -4.10
N GLY A 103 -0.63 -5.56 -4.17
CA GLY A 103 -0.64 -4.15 -4.53
C GLY A 103 -1.34 -3.27 -3.49
N LEU A 104 -1.17 -3.58 -2.20
CA LEU A 104 -1.86 -2.93 -1.09
C LEU A 104 -0.90 -2.09 -0.25
N SER A 105 -1.46 -1.18 0.54
CA SER A 105 -0.72 -0.59 1.65
C SER A 105 -0.41 -1.65 2.72
N THR A 106 0.61 -1.41 3.54
CA THR A 106 0.93 -2.31 4.66
C THR A 106 -0.23 -2.44 5.65
N ILE A 107 -0.97 -1.35 5.88
CA ILE A 107 -2.15 -1.34 6.76
C ILE A 107 -3.27 -2.20 6.16
N ASP A 108 -3.57 -2.03 4.87
CA ASP A 108 -4.62 -2.82 4.23
C ASP A 108 -4.25 -4.31 4.15
N ALA A 109 -2.96 -4.62 3.97
CA ALA A 109 -2.46 -5.99 4.01
C ALA A 109 -2.54 -6.62 5.40
N GLU A 110 -2.35 -5.85 6.47
CA GLU A 110 -2.56 -6.32 7.85
C GLU A 110 -4.04 -6.66 8.10
N VAL A 111 -4.94 -5.77 7.69
CA VAL A 111 -6.39 -6.00 7.76
C VAL A 111 -6.80 -7.22 6.93
N LEU A 112 -6.29 -7.35 5.71
CA LEU A 112 -6.52 -8.54 4.88
C LEU A 112 -6.08 -9.82 5.60
N THR A 113 -4.84 -9.82 6.10
CA THR A 113 -4.22 -10.99 6.69
C THR A 113 -5.05 -11.49 7.87
N THR A 114 -5.43 -10.58 8.77
CA THR A 114 -6.26 -10.91 9.93
C THR A 114 -7.67 -11.37 9.53
N TYR A 115 -8.27 -10.76 8.50
CA TYR A 115 -9.57 -11.15 7.97
C TYR A 115 -9.56 -12.57 7.38
N VAL A 116 -8.58 -12.89 6.53
CA VAL A 116 -8.45 -14.23 5.92
C VAL A 116 -8.16 -15.27 6.99
N ILE A 117 -7.32 -14.98 7.98
CA ILE A 117 -7.06 -15.91 9.08
C ILE A 117 -8.35 -16.21 9.84
N GLY A 118 -9.09 -15.16 10.23
CA GLY A 118 -10.32 -15.29 11.02
C GLY A 118 -11.46 -16.02 10.31
N LEU A 119 -11.52 -15.97 8.98
CA LEU A 119 -12.61 -16.56 8.20
C LEU A 119 -12.26 -17.87 7.50
N HIS A 120 -10.98 -18.07 7.15
CA HIS A 120 -10.57 -19.15 6.26
C HIS A 120 -9.44 -20.02 6.83
N CYS A 121 -8.72 -19.59 7.88
CA CYS A 121 -7.53 -20.29 8.38
C CYS A 121 -7.52 -20.48 9.91
N PRO A 122 -8.44 -21.28 10.48
CA PRO A 122 -8.51 -21.46 11.93
C PRO A 122 -7.24 -22.08 12.55
N ASP A 123 -6.44 -22.77 11.76
CA ASP A 123 -5.21 -23.44 12.22
C ASP A 123 -3.96 -22.52 12.22
N VAL A 124 -4.05 -21.33 11.64
CA VAL A 124 -2.92 -20.38 11.57
C VAL A 124 -2.92 -19.47 12.80
N ARG A 125 -1.76 -19.32 13.43
CA ARG A 125 -1.53 -18.44 14.60
C ARG A 125 -0.37 -17.48 14.41
#